data_AF-A0A5C7FI71-F1
#
_entry.id   AF-A0A5C7FI71-F1
#
_cell.length_a   1.000
_cell.length_b   1.000
_cell.length_c   1.000
_cell.angle_alpha   90.00
_cell.angle_beta   90.00
_cell.angle_gamma   90.00
#
_symmetry.space_group_name_H-M   'P 1'
#
loop_
_entity.id
_entity.type
_entity.pdbx_description
1 polymer ?
#
loop_
_entity_poly.entity_id
_entity_poly.type
_entity_poly.pdbx_seq_one_letter_code
_entity_poly.pdbx_strand_id
1 'polypeptide(L)'
;MKKDEYEKKVENMNHPALIEKSTDEYSENKFWTKLKAAGKKMGGKLVYYSLVLFYAMQDDGVPRKAKLTIAGALGYLILPVDIIPDFIPVVGFMDDLALIIYALRQVFTHVSEETKKKAYEQTSHLFGEEPEEVKDEFMPNQD
;
A
#
# COMPACT_ATOMS: atom_id res chain seq x y z
N MET A 1 -22.17 -11.08 -37.76
CA MET A 1 -21.81 -9.65 -37.61
C MET A 1 -21.24 -9.26 -36.25
N LYS A 2 -21.67 -9.80 -35.10
CA LYS A 2 -21.04 -9.47 -33.79
C LYS A 2 -19.86 -10.36 -33.39
N LYS A 3 -19.74 -11.55 -33.97
CA LYS A 3 -18.70 -12.54 -33.61
C LYS A 3 -17.36 -12.23 -34.27
N ASP A 4 -17.41 -11.88 -35.56
CA ASP A 4 -16.25 -11.59 -36.40
C ASP A 4 -15.51 -10.31 -35.95
N GLU A 5 -16.25 -9.36 -35.38
CA GLU A 5 -15.71 -8.14 -34.76
C GLU A 5 -15.03 -8.42 -33.41
N TYR A 6 -15.60 -9.35 -32.63
CA TYR A 6 -15.05 -9.77 -31.35
C TYR A 6 -13.74 -10.55 -31.55
N GLU A 7 -13.73 -11.46 -32.50
CA GLU A 7 -12.54 -12.27 -32.83
C GLU A 7 -11.40 -11.38 -33.35
N LYS A 8 -11.69 -10.38 -34.21
CA LYS A 8 -10.70 -9.35 -34.62
C LYS A 8 -10.16 -8.51 -33.47
N LYS A 9 -10.99 -8.21 -32.48
CA LYS A 9 -10.59 -7.42 -31.30
C LYS A 9 -9.69 -8.21 -30.36
N VAL A 10 -9.90 -9.52 -30.27
CA VAL A 10 -9.06 -10.45 -29.49
C VAL A 10 -7.74 -10.74 -30.20
N GLU A 11 -7.74 -10.83 -31.53
CA GLU A 11 -6.53 -11.08 -32.33
C GLU A 11 -5.55 -9.89 -32.33
N ASN A 12 -6.07 -8.66 -32.21
CA ASN A 12 -5.28 -7.45 -32.03
C ASN A 12 -4.81 -7.21 -30.57
N MET A 13 -5.21 -8.05 -29.61
CA MET A 13 -4.70 -8.05 -28.23
C MET A 13 -3.49 -8.98 -28.09
N ASN A 14 -2.55 -8.94 -29.04
CA ASN A 14 -1.23 -9.52 -28.83
C ASN A 14 -0.48 -8.64 -27.82
N HIS A 15 -0.23 -9.23 -26.66
CA HIS A 15 0.06 -8.58 -25.37
C HIS A 15 1.55 -8.43 -24.96
N PRO A 16 2.61 -8.56 -25.81
CA PRO A 16 3.98 -8.39 -25.30
C PRO A 16 4.27 -6.93 -24.87
N ALA A 17 3.67 -5.94 -25.53
CA ALA A 17 3.84 -4.52 -25.19
C ALA A 17 3.13 -4.10 -23.87
N LEU A 18 2.16 -4.90 -23.41
CA LEU A 18 1.43 -4.66 -22.16
C LEU A 18 2.11 -5.32 -20.96
N ILE A 19 2.96 -6.33 -21.20
CA ILE A 19 3.78 -6.96 -20.17
C ILE A 19 5.02 -6.11 -19.88
N GLU A 20 5.63 -5.50 -20.90
CA GLU A 20 6.84 -4.67 -20.75
C GLU A 20 6.58 -3.33 -20.02
N LYS A 21 5.37 -2.77 -20.12
CA LYS A 21 4.98 -1.54 -19.43
C LYS A 21 4.57 -1.75 -17.96
N SER A 22 4.48 -3.00 -17.51
CA SER A 22 4.00 -3.36 -16.16
C SER A 22 5.12 -3.67 -15.15
N THR A 23 6.36 -3.78 -15.63
CA THR A 23 7.50 -4.23 -14.81
C THR A 23 8.34 -3.09 -14.21
N ASP A 24 8.10 -1.83 -14.59
CA ASP A 24 9.04 -0.71 -14.29
C ASP A 24 8.50 0.39 -13.35
N GLU A 25 7.28 0.27 -12.80
CA GLU A 25 6.70 1.35 -12.00
C GLU A 25 6.34 0.97 -10.54
N TYR A 26 7.08 0.05 -9.93
CA TYR A 26 7.21 0.08 -8.46
C TYR A 26 8.24 1.14 -8.07
N SER A 27 7.81 2.40 -8.13
CA SER A 27 8.65 3.54 -7.76
C SER A 27 8.41 3.88 -6.29
N GLU A 28 9.42 3.67 -5.45
CA GLU A 28 9.46 4.13 -4.05
C GLU A 28 8.98 5.61 -3.92
N ASN A 29 9.27 6.45 -4.91
CA ASN A 29 8.81 7.84 -4.96
C ASN A 29 7.29 7.98 -5.11
N LYS A 30 6.61 7.07 -5.83
CA LYS A 30 5.15 7.05 -5.93
C LYS A 30 4.53 6.69 -4.58
N PHE A 31 5.13 5.72 -3.87
CA PHE A 31 4.72 5.40 -2.49
C PHE A 31 4.80 6.64 -1.60
N TRP A 32 5.96 7.30 -1.52
CA TRP A 32 6.12 8.48 -0.67
C TRP A 32 5.18 9.63 -1.07
N THR A 33 4.94 9.84 -2.36
CA THR A 33 4.00 10.86 -2.86
C THR A 33 2.56 10.57 -2.44
N LYS A 34 2.11 9.31 -2.62
CA LYS A 34 0.75 8.87 -2.24
C LYS A 34 0.57 8.89 -0.73
N LEU A 35 1.58 8.45 0.01
CA LEU A 35 1.59 8.45 1.47
C LEU A 35 1.45 9.88 2.04
N LYS A 36 2.18 10.85 1.47
CA LYS A 36 2.05 12.27 1.84
C LYS A 36 0.68 12.85 1.47
N ALA A 37 0.14 12.49 0.29
CA ALA A 37 -1.18 12.96 -0.14
C ALA A 37 -2.31 12.37 0.72
N ALA A 38 -2.21 11.10 1.07
CA ALA A 38 -3.14 10.42 1.97
C ALA A 38 -3.05 10.99 3.39
N GLY A 39 -1.84 11.20 3.91
CA GLY A 39 -1.64 11.78 5.24
C GLY A 39 -2.25 13.17 5.40
N LYS A 40 -2.20 14.03 4.37
CA LYS A 40 -2.87 15.34 4.37
C LYS A 40 -4.40 15.27 4.48
N LYS A 41 -5.03 14.14 4.12
CA LYS A 41 -6.50 13.96 4.09
C LYS A 41 -7.02 13.02 5.18
N MET A 42 -6.23 12.03 5.60
CA MET A 42 -6.68 10.86 6.36
C MET A 42 -5.95 10.66 7.69
N GLY A 43 -5.00 11.56 8.02
CA GLY A 43 -4.26 11.53 9.28
C GLY A 43 -3.04 10.59 9.28
N GLY A 44 -2.17 10.77 10.27
CA GLY A 44 -0.92 10.02 10.43
C GLY A 44 -1.10 8.49 10.53
N LYS A 45 -2.30 8.01 10.86
CA LYS A 45 -2.63 6.59 11.04
C LYS A 45 -2.39 5.70 9.82
N LEU A 46 -2.97 6.05 8.66
CA LEU A 46 -2.78 5.24 7.45
C LEU A 46 -1.30 5.22 7.08
N VAL A 47 -0.63 6.36 7.23
CA VAL A 47 0.77 6.51 6.91
C VAL A 47 1.62 5.63 7.81
N TYR A 48 1.36 5.70 9.11
CA TYR A 48 2.02 4.87 10.09
C TYR A 48 1.88 3.38 9.77
N TYR A 49 0.66 2.87 9.57
CA TYR A 49 0.46 1.45 9.27
C TYR A 49 1.12 1.02 7.96
N SER A 50 1.07 1.88 6.93
CA SER A 50 1.74 1.61 5.66
C SER A 50 3.26 1.54 5.83
N LEU A 51 3.83 2.39 6.70
CA LEU A 51 5.26 2.36 7.02
C LEU A 51 5.66 1.15 7.86
N VAL A 52 4.81 0.72 8.81
CA VAL A 52 5.04 -0.54 9.55
C VAL A 52 5.12 -1.71 8.56
N LEU A 53 4.18 -1.82 7.63
CA LEU A 53 4.21 -2.86 6.60
C LEU A 53 5.45 -2.73 5.71
N PHE A 54 5.78 -1.52 5.26
CA PHE A 54 6.94 -1.27 4.40
C PHE A 54 8.26 -1.71 5.04
N TYR A 55 8.48 -1.34 6.31
CA TYR A 55 9.67 -1.75 7.04
C TYR A 55 9.66 -3.25 7.39
N ALA A 56 8.50 -3.82 7.73
CA ALA A 56 8.36 -5.27 7.92
C ALA A 56 8.69 -6.07 6.65
N MET A 57 8.41 -5.52 5.45
CA MET A 57 8.79 -6.15 4.19
C MET A 57 10.31 -6.27 4.02
N GLN A 58 11.07 -5.31 4.58
CA GLN A 58 12.52 -5.25 4.52
C GLN A 58 13.18 -6.11 5.60
N ASP A 59 12.48 -6.41 6.69
CA ASP A 59 12.98 -7.24 7.80
C ASP A 59 13.17 -8.70 7.35
N ASP A 60 14.38 -9.23 7.49
CA ASP A 60 14.73 -10.62 7.14
C ASP A 60 14.05 -11.66 8.06
N GLY A 61 13.62 -11.25 9.26
CA GLY A 61 12.86 -12.07 10.19
C GLY A 61 11.41 -12.32 9.75
N VAL A 62 10.91 -11.57 8.76
CA VAL A 62 9.53 -11.71 8.27
C VAL A 62 9.43 -12.81 7.21
N PRO A 63 8.57 -13.83 7.39
CA PRO A 63 8.43 -14.92 6.43
C PRO A 63 8.01 -14.46 5.05
N ARG A 64 8.51 -15.11 3.99
CA ARG A 64 8.18 -14.77 2.59
C ARG A 64 6.67 -14.71 2.32
N LYS A 65 5.87 -15.57 2.95
CA LYS A 65 4.39 -15.54 2.83
C LYS A 65 3.80 -14.25 3.39
N ALA A 66 4.31 -13.78 4.54
CA ALA A 66 3.90 -12.50 5.10
C ALA A 66 4.34 -11.34 4.21
N LYS A 67 5.54 -11.39 3.64
CA LYS A 67 6.01 -10.39 2.66
C LYS A 67 5.13 -10.31 1.41
N LEU A 68 4.56 -11.43 0.94
CA LEU A 68 3.59 -11.43 -0.16
C LEU A 68 2.29 -10.71 0.22
N THR A 69 1.77 -10.96 1.43
CA THR A 69 0.59 -10.23 1.94
C THR A 69 0.86 -8.73 2.02
N ILE A 70 2.04 -8.35 2.52
CA ILE A 70 2.48 -6.95 2.60
C ILE A 70 2.56 -6.34 1.20
N ALA A 71 3.22 -7.02 0.25
CA ALA A 71 3.37 -6.55 -1.12
C ALA A 71 2.02 -6.36 -1.81
N GLY A 72 1.04 -7.25 -1.56
CA GLY A 72 -0.32 -7.10 -2.08
C GLY A 72 -1.03 -5.87 -1.52
N ALA A 73 -0.92 -5.63 -0.21
CA ALA A 73 -1.57 -4.49 0.44
C ALA A 73 -0.94 -3.14 0.05
N LEU A 74 0.40 -3.04 0.09
CA LEU A 74 1.12 -1.85 -0.36
C LEU A 74 0.99 -1.64 -1.86
N GLY A 75 0.99 -2.73 -2.64
CA GLY A 75 0.76 -2.71 -4.08
C GLY A 75 -0.60 -2.11 -4.41
N TYR A 76 -1.66 -2.50 -3.70
CA TYR A 76 -2.99 -1.91 -3.86
C TYR A 76 -3.02 -0.42 -3.53
N LEU A 77 -2.36 -0.01 -2.43
CA LEU A 77 -2.28 1.39 -2.00
C LEU A 77 -1.57 2.31 -3.01
N ILE A 78 -0.53 1.79 -3.67
CA ILE A 78 0.30 2.55 -4.62
C ILE A 78 -0.23 2.42 -6.05
N LEU A 79 -1.00 1.36 -6.34
CA LEU A 79 -1.51 1.10 -7.67
C LEU A 79 -2.16 2.38 -8.19
N PRO A 80 -1.80 2.86 -9.39
CA PRO A 80 -2.59 3.90 -10.01
C PRO A 80 -4.03 3.37 -10.07
N VAL A 81 -4.99 4.23 -9.79
CA VAL A 81 -6.45 4.02 -9.84
C VAL A 81 -6.95 3.58 -11.25
N ASP A 82 -6.04 3.23 -12.17
CA ASP A 82 -6.17 3.04 -13.62
C ASP A 82 -6.88 1.75 -14.07
N ILE A 83 -7.91 1.31 -13.34
CA ILE A 83 -8.95 0.41 -13.91
C ILE A 83 -10.36 1.02 -13.82
N ILE A 84 -10.60 2.00 -12.93
CA ILE A 84 -11.94 2.59 -12.76
C ILE A 84 -11.91 4.08 -13.15
N PRO A 85 -12.68 4.51 -14.17
CA PRO A 85 -12.70 5.90 -14.64
C PRO A 85 -13.15 6.93 -13.58
N ASP A 86 -12.63 8.14 -13.73
CA ASP A 86 -12.67 9.32 -12.86
C ASP A 86 -14.07 9.87 -12.45
N PHE A 87 -14.85 9.19 -11.60
CA PHE A 87 -16.15 9.74 -11.13
C PHE A 87 -16.46 9.69 -9.63
N ILE A 88 -15.56 9.28 -8.74
CA ILE A 88 -15.86 9.24 -7.29
C ILE A 88 -14.81 10.01 -6.49
N PRO A 89 -15.04 11.31 -6.17
CA PRO A 89 -13.97 12.17 -5.64
C PRO A 89 -13.56 11.94 -4.17
N VAL A 90 -14.23 11.07 -3.38
CA VAL A 90 -14.01 11.03 -1.91
C VAL A 90 -14.16 9.64 -1.22
N VAL A 91 -14.48 8.54 -1.93
CA VAL A 91 -14.96 7.30 -1.26
C VAL A 91 -13.93 6.16 -1.15
N GLY A 92 -12.74 6.28 -1.76
CA GLY A 92 -11.78 5.17 -1.89
C GLY A 92 -10.66 5.08 -0.83
N PHE A 93 -10.83 5.68 0.35
CA PHE A 93 -9.77 5.73 1.37
C PHE A 93 -10.00 4.78 2.56
N MET A 94 -11.26 4.46 2.82
CA MET A 94 -11.64 3.62 3.96
C MET A 94 -11.40 2.14 3.66
N ASP A 95 -11.58 1.73 2.40
CA ASP A 95 -11.23 0.42 1.86
C ASP A 95 -9.71 0.21 1.85
N ASP A 96 -8.92 1.21 1.44
CA ASP A 96 -7.45 1.19 1.55
C ASP A 96 -7.00 0.98 3.00
N LEU A 97 -7.54 1.76 3.93
CA LEU A 97 -7.21 1.63 5.35
C LEU A 97 -7.63 0.26 5.91
N ALA A 98 -8.80 -0.25 5.52
CA ALA A 98 -9.27 -1.57 5.93
C ALA A 98 -8.33 -2.68 5.42
N LEU A 99 -7.88 -2.58 4.17
CA LEU A 99 -6.94 -3.54 3.59
C LEU A 99 -5.57 -3.49 4.28
N ILE A 100 -5.05 -2.29 4.55
CA ILE A 100 -3.78 -2.10 5.28
C ILE A 100 -3.87 -2.65 6.70
N ILE A 101 -4.95 -2.35 7.44
CA ILE A 101 -5.18 -2.90 8.79
C ILE A 101 -5.31 -4.43 8.74
N TYR A 102 -6.02 -4.96 7.75
CA TYR A 102 -6.17 -6.41 7.58
C TYR A 102 -4.81 -7.08 7.36
N ALA A 103 -4.01 -6.56 6.43
CA ALA A 103 -2.65 -7.05 6.19
C ALA A 103 -1.78 -6.95 7.45
N LEU A 104 -1.84 -5.82 8.15
CA LEU A 104 -1.11 -5.61 9.39
C LEU A 104 -1.46 -6.67 10.42
N ARG A 105 -2.75 -6.96 10.63
CA ARG A 105 -3.17 -8.04 11.54
C ARG A 105 -2.66 -9.41 11.15
N GLN A 106 -2.60 -9.73 9.86
CA GLN A 106 -2.10 -11.02 9.38
C GLN A 106 -0.59 -11.18 9.64
N VAL A 107 0.17 -10.08 9.59
CA VAL A 107 1.63 -10.12 9.72
C VAL A 107 2.15 -9.67 11.09
N PHE A 108 1.27 -9.14 11.95
CA PHE A 108 1.62 -8.45 13.19
C PHE A 108 2.56 -9.23 14.11
N THR A 109 2.38 -10.55 14.21
CA THR A 109 3.22 -11.44 15.02
C THR A 109 4.68 -11.50 14.57
N HIS A 110 4.99 -11.02 13.36
CA HIS A 110 6.33 -10.96 12.78
C HIS A 110 6.89 -9.54 12.76
N VAL A 111 6.11 -8.54 13.19
CA VAL A 111 6.53 -7.13 13.21
C VAL A 111 7.35 -6.89 14.46
N SER A 112 8.64 -6.58 14.28
CA SER A 112 9.57 -6.25 15.36
C SER A 112 9.26 -4.87 15.98
N GLU A 113 9.62 -4.68 17.25
CA GLU A 113 9.51 -3.36 17.91
C GLU A 113 10.35 -2.30 17.19
N GLU A 114 11.51 -2.68 16.66
CA GLU A 114 12.35 -1.81 15.85
C GLU A 114 11.61 -1.31 14.60
N THR A 115 10.83 -2.18 13.95
CA THR A 115 10.00 -1.84 12.79
C THR A 115 8.93 -0.80 13.17
N LYS A 116 8.24 -1.02 14.29
CA LYS A 116 7.22 -0.08 14.80
C LYS A 116 7.82 1.29 15.13
N LYS A 117 9.00 1.29 15.76
CA LYS A 117 9.72 2.52 16.14
C LYS A 117 10.18 3.30 14.91
N LYS A 118 10.78 2.64 13.91
CA LYS A 118 11.15 3.28 12.63
C LYS A 118 9.94 3.88 11.91
N ALA A 119 8.83 3.15 11.85
CA ALA A 119 7.59 3.65 11.26
C ALA A 119 7.05 4.87 12.00
N TYR A 120 7.13 4.84 13.33
CA TYR A 120 6.68 5.92 14.20
C TYR A 120 7.50 7.20 13.96
N GLU A 121 8.83 7.10 14.11
CA GLU A 121 9.76 8.21 13.93
C GLU A 121 9.63 8.83 12.53
N GLN A 122 9.51 7.99 11.49
CA GLN A 122 9.34 8.46 10.13
C GLN A 122 7.98 9.15 9.92
N THR A 123 6.91 8.63 10.52
CA THR A 123 5.59 9.28 10.44
C THR A 123 5.63 10.64 11.13
N SER A 124 6.16 10.70 12.35
CA SER A 124 6.28 11.95 13.11
C SER A 124 7.15 12.97 12.39
N HIS A 125 8.23 12.54 11.75
CA HIS A 125 9.06 13.41 10.93
C HIS A 125 8.33 13.96 9.69
N LEU A 126 7.44 13.16 9.08
CA LEU A 126 6.69 13.57 7.88
C LEU A 126 5.56 14.56 8.17
N PHE A 127 4.90 14.45 9.32
CA PHE A 127 3.74 15.28 9.68
C PHE A 127 4.04 16.34 10.74
N GLY A 128 5.18 16.25 11.43
CA GLY A 128 5.51 17.13 12.55
C GLY A 128 4.73 16.84 13.82
N GLU A 129 3.96 15.75 13.85
CA GLU A 129 3.10 15.33 14.95
C GLU A 129 3.04 13.80 15.01
N GLU A 130 2.71 13.26 16.19
CA GLU A 130 2.58 11.83 16.40
C GLU A 130 1.36 11.26 15.65
N PRO A 131 1.42 10.01 15.16
CA PRO A 131 0.29 9.42 14.46
C PRO A 131 -0.92 9.23 15.39
N GLU A 132 -1.94 10.08 15.21
CA GLU A 132 -3.19 10.02 15.97
C GLU A 132 -4.05 8.79 15.64
N GLU A 133 -4.88 8.37 16.61
CA GLU A 133 -5.89 7.29 16.48
C GLU A 133 -5.36 5.90 16.08
N VAL A 134 -4.06 5.67 16.19
CA VAL A 134 -3.45 4.35 16.01
C VAL A 134 -3.75 3.48 17.23
N LYS A 135 -4.18 2.24 17.01
CA LYS A 135 -4.41 1.28 18.11
C LYS A 135 -3.10 0.97 18.85
N ASP A 136 -3.17 0.94 20.17
CA ASP A 136 -2.06 0.66 21.09
C ASP A 136 -1.32 -0.64 20.76
N GLU A 137 -2.04 -1.69 20.33
CA GLU A 137 -1.42 -2.96 19.93
C GLU A 137 -0.35 -2.79 18.83
N PHE A 138 -0.54 -1.81 17.94
CA PHE A 138 0.38 -1.55 16.85
C PHE A 138 1.45 -0.52 17.17
N MET A 139 1.32 0.22 18.28
CA MET A 139 2.32 1.19 18.70
C MET A 139 3.62 0.51 19.15
N PRO A 140 4.77 1.19 19.02
CA PRO A 140 5.97 0.75 19.71
C PRO A 140 5.73 0.74 21.22
N ASN A 141 6.34 -0.20 21.93
CA ASN A 141 6.29 -0.18 23.39
C ASN A 141 6.87 1.13 23.94
N GLN A 142 6.24 1.67 24.98
CA GLN A 142 6.81 2.79 25.74
C GLN A 142 7.80 2.20 26.75
N ASP A 143 9.09 2.29 26.42
CA ASP A 143 10.19 1.93 27.33
C ASP A 143 10.32 2.95 28.48
#